data_AF-A0A357Z6M0-F1
#
_entry.id   AF-A0A357Z6M0-F1
#
_cell.length_a   1.000
_cell.length_b   1.000
_cell.length_c   1.000
_cell.angle_alpha   90.00
_cell.angle_beta   90.00
_cell.angle_gamma   90.00
#
_symmetry.space_group_name_H-M   'P 1'
#
loop_
_entity.id
_entity.type
_entity.pdbx_description
1 polymer ?
#
loop_
_entity_poly.entity_id
_entity_poly.type
_entity_poly.pdbx_seq_one_letter_code
_entity_poly.pdbx_strand_id
1 'polypeptide(L)'
;IYALGAGIAHGLEYGDNFLSVYIANCANEMKVLLSAIKQNEKSGGTPANYAASVYLGDLLVTCYSLHSRNRTFGNMIGKGYSVKSAELEL
;
A
#
# COMPACT_ATOMS: atom_id res chain seq x y z
N ILE A 1 -2.86 -1.16 -4.00
CA ILE A 1 -1.93 -0.25 -4.69
C ILE A 1 -0.75 0.19 -3.82
N TYR A 2 -0.94 0.45 -2.52
CA TYR A 2 0.13 0.99 -1.65
C TYR A 2 1.40 0.15 -1.59
N ALA A 3 1.26 -1.18 -1.57
CA ALA A 3 2.40 -2.09 -1.59
C ALA A 3 3.27 -1.99 -2.85
N LEU A 4 2.71 -1.53 -3.98
CA LEU A 4 3.48 -1.23 -5.19
C LEU A 4 4.47 -0.09 -4.92
N GLY A 5 4.00 1.03 -4.38
CA GLY A 5 4.86 2.16 -4.04
C GLY A 5 5.86 1.84 -2.93
N ALA A 6 5.47 0.99 -1.96
CA ALA A 6 6.41 0.44 -0.98
C ALA A 6 7.52 -0.38 -1.65
N GLY A 7 7.17 -1.19 -2.65
CA GLY A 7 8.12 -1.89 -3.51
C GLY A 7 9.05 -0.95 -4.25
N ILE A 8 8.51 0.09 -4.90
CA ILE A 8 9.31 1.08 -5.65
C ILE A 8 10.30 1.78 -4.72
N ALA A 9 9.84 2.24 -3.55
CA ALA A 9 10.70 2.87 -2.56
C ALA A 9 11.86 1.95 -2.14
N HIS A 10 11.58 0.66 -1.96
CA HIS A 10 12.61 -0.33 -1.67
C HIS A 10 13.56 -0.57 -2.86
N GLY A 11 13.05 -0.58 -4.09
CA GLY A 11 13.86 -0.71 -5.30
C GLY A 11 14.79 0.49 -5.54
N LEU A 12 14.40 1.66 -5.04
CA LEU A 12 15.21 2.90 -5.00
C LEU A 12 16.13 2.99 -3.77
N GLU A 13 16.22 1.92 -2.97
CA GLU A 13 17.07 1.85 -1.77
C GLU A 13 16.69 2.86 -0.67
N TYR A 14 15.44 3.31 -0.61
CA TYR A 14 14.96 4.06 0.55
C TYR A 14 14.84 3.15 1.77
N GLY A 15 15.34 3.66 2.90
CA GLY A 15 15.33 2.93 4.16
C GLY A 15 13.96 2.90 4.86
N ASP A 16 13.89 2.13 5.94
CA ASP A 16 12.66 1.86 6.68
C ASP A 16 11.99 3.11 7.26
N ASN A 17 12.75 4.17 7.55
CA ASN A 17 12.20 5.45 8.02
C ASN A 17 11.29 6.08 6.96
N PHE A 18 11.74 6.12 5.70
CA PHE A 18 10.93 6.63 4.60
C PHE A 18 9.71 5.73 4.36
N LEU A 19 9.93 4.42 4.35
CA LEU A 19 8.85 3.45 4.17
C LEU A 19 7.77 3.58 5.25
N SER A 20 8.17 3.82 6.50
CA SER A 20 7.25 4.02 7.63
C SER A 20 6.40 5.29 7.43
N VAL A 21 7.00 6.40 7.01
CA VAL A 21 6.28 7.63 6.68
C VAL A 21 5.34 7.42 5.49
N TYR A 22 5.78 6.72 4.46
CA TYR A 22 4.95 6.39 3.31
C TYR A 22 3.71 5.57 3.71
N ILE A 23 3.89 4.51 4.50
CA ILE A 23 2.77 3.65 4.96
C ILE A 23 1.80 4.43 5.86
N ALA A 24 2.31 5.29 6.74
CA ALA A 24 1.47 6.15 7.58
C ALA A 24 0.57 7.08 6.72
N ASN A 25 1.12 7.64 5.65
CA ASN A 25 0.34 8.45 4.70
C ASN A 25 -0.68 7.59 3.93
N CYS A 26 -0.33 6.38 3.52
CA CYS A 26 -1.27 5.44 2.87
C CYS A 26 -2.46 5.10 3.79
N ALA A 27 -2.22 4.92 5.09
CA ALA A 27 -3.29 4.69 6.06
C ALA A 27 -4.23 5.90 6.17
N ASN A 28 -3.70 7.12 6.12
CA ASN A 28 -4.50 8.34 6.10
C ASN A 28 -5.31 8.47 4.80
N GLU A 29 -4.72 8.17 3.65
CA GLU A 29 -5.42 8.16 2.36
C GLU A 29 -6.58 7.15 2.36
N MET A 30 -6.36 5.95 2.88
CA MET A 30 -7.40 4.93 3.03
C MET A 30 -8.57 5.44 3.90
N LYS A 31 -8.29 6.12 5.02
CA LYS A 31 -9.31 6.74 5.86
C LYS A 31 -10.14 7.77 5.08
N VAL A 32 -9.49 8.64 4.30
CA VAL A 32 -10.16 9.68 3.50
C VAL A 32 -11.06 9.03 2.45
N LEU A 33 -10.56 8.05 1.70
CA LEU A 33 -11.31 7.34 0.67
C LEU A 33 -12.55 6.64 1.25
N LEU A 34 -12.39 5.89 2.34
CA LEU A 34 -13.50 5.19 3.00
C LEU A 34 -14.56 6.17 3.52
N SER A 35 -14.14 7.34 4.02
CA SER A 35 -15.06 8.38 4.47
C SER A 35 -15.85 8.96 3.29
N ALA A 36 -15.21 9.19 2.15
CA ALA A 36 -15.87 9.69 0.93
C ALA A 36 -16.85 8.67 0.34
N ILE A 37 -16.50 7.38 0.30
CA ILE A 37 -17.40 6.31 -0.18
C ILE A 37 -18.67 6.26 0.68
N LYS A 38 -18.52 6.29 2.01
CA LYS A 38 -19.67 6.29 2.93
C LYS A 38 -20.59 7.49 2.75
N GLN A 39 -20.02 8.68 2.53
CA GLN A 39 -20.82 9.88 2.26
C GLN A 39 -21.66 9.73 0.98
N ASN A 40 -21.10 9.10 -0.06
CA ASN A 40 -21.81 8.86 -1.31
C ASN A 40 -22.90 7.79 -1.20
N GLU A 41 -22.69 6.75 -0.39
CA GLU A 41 -23.65 5.65 -0.23
C GLU A 41 -24.87 6.01 0.66
N LYS A 42 -24.89 7.19 1.29
CA LYS A 42 -25.92 7.63 2.28
C LYS A 42 -26.19 6.59 3.38
N SER A 43 -25.26 5.67 3.61
CA SER A 43 -25.38 4.59 4.56
C SER A 43 -25.04 5.15 5.95
N GLY A 44 -26.07 5.47 6.73
CA GLY A 44 -25.99 6.01 8.11
C GLY A 44 -25.45 5.02 9.15
N GLY A 45 -24.49 4.19 8.79
CA GLY A 45 -23.86 3.20 9.65
C GLY A 45 -22.65 3.73 10.42
N THR A 46 -22.26 2.99 11.46
CA THR A 46 -21.14 3.26 12.36
C THR A 46 -19.87 3.69 11.60
N PRO A 47 -19.09 4.68 12.11
CA PRO A 47 -17.83 5.10 11.49
C PRO A 47 -16.95 3.89 11.20
N ALA A 48 -16.38 3.82 9.98
CA ALA A 48 -15.46 2.73 9.67
C ALA A 48 -14.25 2.89 10.59
N ASN A 49 -14.02 1.88 11.44
CA ASN A 49 -12.80 1.86 12.24
C ASN A 49 -11.63 1.52 11.31
N TYR A 50 -11.03 2.53 10.70
CA TYR A 50 -9.87 2.42 9.82
C TYR A 50 -8.61 1.93 10.56
N ALA A 51 -8.57 2.14 11.88
CA ALA A 51 -7.57 1.58 12.78
C ALA A 51 -7.92 0.15 13.23
N ALA A 52 -9.02 -0.43 12.75
CA ALA A 52 -9.29 -1.84 12.98
C ALA A 52 -8.15 -2.66 12.39
N SER A 53 -7.67 -3.62 13.19
CA SER A 53 -6.52 -4.49 12.89
C SER A 53 -6.57 -5.09 11.47
N VAL A 54 -7.76 -5.31 10.92
CA VAL A 54 -7.95 -5.86 9.57
C VAL A 54 -7.37 -4.93 8.49
N TYR A 55 -7.65 -3.62 8.53
CA TYR A 55 -7.21 -2.71 7.47
C TYR A 55 -5.73 -2.33 7.62
N LEU A 56 -5.33 -1.95 8.83
CA LEU A 56 -3.96 -1.53 9.07
C LEU A 56 -3.00 -2.72 9.06
N GLY A 57 -3.41 -3.87 9.59
CA GLY A 57 -2.61 -5.10 9.58
C GLY A 57 -2.39 -5.62 8.16
N ASP A 58 -3.43 -5.66 7.33
CA ASP A 58 -3.29 -6.05 5.92
C ASP A 58 -2.40 -5.07 5.14
N LEU A 59 -2.55 -3.76 5.38
CA LEU A 59 -1.67 -2.75 4.79
C LEU A 59 -0.20 -2.99 5.18
N LEU A 60 0.07 -3.20 6.47
CA LEU A 60 1.42 -3.43 6.97
C LEU A 60 2.04 -4.71 6.40
N VAL A 61 1.34 -5.85 6.50
CA VAL A 61 1.87 -7.13 6.01
C VAL A 61 2.10 -7.07 4.50
N THR A 62 1.21 -6.42 3.74
CA THR A 62 1.35 -6.33 2.28
C THR A 62 2.47 -5.38 1.86
N CYS A 63 2.74 -4.31 2.62
CA CYS A 63 3.81 -3.35 2.34
C CYS A 63 5.21 -3.77 2.84
N TYR A 64 5.29 -4.61 3.88
CA TYR A 64 6.59 -5.08 4.41
C TYR A 64 6.97 -6.49 3.93
N SER A 65 6.01 -7.36 3.64
CA SER A 65 6.29 -8.76 3.32
C SER A 65 6.98 -8.93 1.96
N LEU A 66 8.06 -9.74 1.93
CA LEU A 66 8.70 -10.22 0.70
C LEU A 66 7.80 -11.17 -0.11
N HIS A 67 6.73 -11.72 0.49
CA HIS A 67 5.77 -12.57 -0.21
C HIS A 67 4.67 -11.76 -0.92
N SER A 68 4.62 -10.44 -0.73
CA SER A 68 3.69 -9.57 -1.41
C SER A 68 4.09 -9.40 -2.88
N ARG A 69 3.33 -10.02 -3.79
CA ARG A 69 3.53 -9.88 -5.25
C ARG A 69 3.54 -8.42 -5.70
N ASN A 70 2.69 -7.58 -5.11
CA ASN A 70 2.64 -6.14 -5.41
C ASN A 70 3.93 -5.42 -5.01
N ARG A 71 4.50 -5.76 -3.84
CA ARG A 71 5.77 -5.20 -3.39
C ARG A 71 6.92 -5.69 -4.25
N THR A 72 6.96 -6.98 -4.57
CA THR A 72 7.98 -7.55 -5.46
C THR A 72 7.93 -6.89 -6.83
N PHE A 73 6.74 -6.76 -7.42
CA PHE A 73 6.54 -6.05 -8.67
C PHE A 73 7.05 -4.61 -8.59
N GLY A 74 6.64 -3.86 -7.55
CA GLY A 74 7.09 -2.49 -7.33
C GLY A 74 8.60 -2.36 -7.18
N ASN A 75 9.25 -3.32 -6.51
CA ASN A 75 10.70 -3.36 -6.35
C ASN A 75 11.42 -3.55 -7.68
N MET A 76 10.89 -4.37 -8.59
CA MET A 76 11.43 -4.49 -9.94
C MET A 76 11.27 -3.19 -10.72
N ILE A 77 10.13 -2.53 -10.63
CA ILE A 77 9.95 -1.19 -11.24
C ILE A 77 10.94 -0.18 -10.64
N GLY A 78 11.12 -0.16 -9.31
CA GLY A 78 12.07 0.74 -8.64
C GLY A 78 13.53 0.51 -9.05
N LYS A 79 13.90 -0.73 -9.39
CA LYS A 79 15.22 -1.09 -9.92
C LYS A 79 15.41 -0.75 -11.41
N GLY A 80 14.38 -0.24 -12.08
CA GLY A 80 14.42 0.17 -13.49
C GLY A 80 14.00 -0.90 -14.49
N TYR A 81 13.42 -2.02 -14.05
CA TYR A 81 12.84 -3.00 -14.97
C TYR A 81 11.59 -2.41 -15.65
N SER A 82 11.39 -2.79 -16.91
CA SER A 82 10.14 -2.46 -17.60
C SER A 82 8.97 -3.21 -16.96
N VAL A 83 7.76 -2.65 -17.08
CA VAL A 83 6.51 -3.30 -16.63
C VAL A 83 6.40 -4.71 -17.18
N LYS A 84 6.64 -4.87 -18.48
CA LYS A 84 6.57 -6.18 -19.16
C LYS A 84 7.59 -7.18 -18.64
N SER A 85 8.80 -6.72 -18.30
CA SER A 85 9.83 -7.57 -17.71
C SER A 85 9.43 -8.02 -16.31
N ALA A 86 8.93 -7.10 -15.48
CA ALA A 86 8.51 -7.40 -14.11
C ALA A 86 7.28 -8.32 -14.05
N GLU A 87 6.40 -8.29 -15.05
CA GLU A 87 5.24 -9.20 -15.15
C GLU A 87 5.65 -10.64 -15.48
N LEU A 88 6.73 -10.85 -16.22
CA LEU A 88 7.21 -12.19 -16.59
C LEU A 88 7.91 -12.93 -15.45
N GLU A 89 8.32 -12.19 -14.41
CA GLU A 89 9.06 -12.72 -13.26
C GLU A 89 8.18 -13.10 -12.06
N LEU A 90 6.86 -12.92 -12.17
CA LEU A 90 5.84 -13.16 -11.12
C LEU A 90 4.85 -14.25 -11.52
#